data_AF-A0A8I1KC12-F1
#
_entry.id   AF-A0A8I1KC12-F1
#
_cell.length_a   1.000
_cell.length_b   1.000
_cell.length_c   1.000
_cell.angle_alpha   90.00
_cell.angle_beta   90.00
_cell.angle_gamma   90.00
#
_symmetry.space_group_name_H-M   'P 1'
#
loop_
_entity.id
_entity.type
_entity.pdbx_description
1 polymer ?
#
loop_
_entity_poly.entity_id
_entity_poly.type
_entity_poly.pdbx_seq_one_letter_code
_entity_poly.pdbx_strand_id
1 'polypeptide(L)'
;MSKTLFGMVEIVLGDETYILKPTLGAVRAIEAYFGGLRGASQAVNALSVVGCAVIIAGGAGLTGKDADAVAEQVWQAGVVEASVQLNAYLVALYNPKGESAGKDQPAKA
;
A
#
# COMPACT_ATOMS: atom_id res chain seq x y z
N MET A 1 6.26 10.70 -20.29
CA MET A 1 7.14 11.07 -19.16
C MET A 1 6.74 10.24 -17.95
N SER A 2 7.46 9.16 -17.66
CA SER A 2 7.20 8.31 -16.50
C SER A 2 7.64 9.06 -15.25
N LYS A 3 6.70 9.68 -14.52
CA LYS A 3 6.99 10.18 -13.17
C LYS A 3 7.39 8.96 -12.36
N THR A 4 8.65 8.89 -11.97
CA THR A 4 9.21 7.86 -11.10
C THR A 4 8.24 7.61 -9.95
N LEU A 5 7.81 6.36 -9.79
CA LEU A 5 6.91 5.94 -8.71
C LEU A 5 7.66 6.07 -7.38
N PHE A 6 7.67 7.28 -6.82
CA PHE A 6 8.14 7.53 -5.47
C PHE A 6 7.32 6.70 -4.49
N GLY A 7 7.98 6.12 -3.48
CA GLY A 7 7.30 5.36 -2.42
C GLY A 7 6.90 3.94 -2.82
N MET A 8 7.64 3.28 -3.73
CA MET A 8 7.59 1.82 -3.82
C MET A 8 8.05 1.22 -2.49
N VAL A 9 7.33 0.22 -2.01
CA VAL A 9 7.61 -0.44 -0.73
C VAL A 9 7.69 -1.94 -0.97
N GLU A 10 8.74 -2.54 -0.45
CA GLU A 10 8.89 -3.99 -0.39
C GLU A 10 8.21 -4.51 0.88
N ILE A 11 7.36 -5.52 0.73
CA ILE A 11 6.74 -6.23 1.85
C ILE A 11 7.22 -7.67 1.81
N VAL A 12 7.85 -8.12 2.88
CA VAL A 12 8.30 -9.50 3.05
C VAL A 12 7.28 -10.27 3.89
N LEU A 13 6.78 -11.39 3.34
CA LEU A 13 5.91 -12.34 4.01
C LEU A 13 6.57 -13.73 3.96
N GLY A 14 7.30 -14.10 5.01
CA GLY A 14 8.10 -15.33 5.01
C GLY A 14 9.18 -15.29 3.92
N ASP A 15 9.14 -16.23 2.99
CA ASP A 15 10.11 -16.33 1.88
C ASP A 15 9.69 -15.54 0.63
N GLU A 16 8.49 -14.93 0.64
CA GLU A 16 7.96 -14.17 -0.51
C GLU A 16 8.11 -12.66 -0.30
N THR A 17 8.45 -11.95 -1.38
CA THR A 17 8.61 -10.49 -1.36
C THR A 17 7.69 -9.86 -2.40
N TYR A 18 6.85 -8.94 -1.95
CA TYR A 18 5.93 -8.17 -2.77
C TYR A 18 6.44 -6.74 -2.97
N ILE A 19 6.46 -6.27 -4.21
CA ILE A 19 6.79 -4.87 -4.52
C ILE A 19 5.49 -4.09 -4.73
N LEU A 20 5.13 -3.26 -3.76
CA LEU A 20 3.91 -2.46 -3.77
C LEU A 20 4.18 -1.13 -4.46
N LYS A 21 3.33 -0.78 -5.43
CA LYS A 21 3.47 0.41 -6.26
C LYS A 21 2.34 1.41 -5.96
N PRO A 22 2.64 2.62 -5.48
CA PRO A 22 1.63 3.62 -5.12
C PRO A 22 1.04 4.28 -6.38
N THR A 23 0.20 3.53 -7.08
CA THR A 23 -0.47 3.95 -8.31
C THR A 23 -1.94 4.29 -8.04
N LEU A 24 -2.56 5.05 -8.94
CA LEU A 24 -4.01 5.28 -8.89
C LEU A 24 -4.82 3.97 -8.99
N GLY A 25 -4.29 2.97 -9.72
CA GLY A 25 -4.90 1.63 -9.79
C GLY A 25 -4.92 0.94 -8.43
N ALA A 26 -3.80 0.96 -7.71
CA ALA A 26 -3.69 0.41 -6.36
C ALA A 26 -4.64 1.11 -5.38
N VAL A 27 -4.69 2.46 -5.41
CA VAL A 27 -5.63 3.22 -4.57
C VAL A 27 -7.06 2.77 -4.83
N ARG A 28 -7.49 2.72 -6.10
CA ARG A 28 -8.86 2.31 -6.45
C ARG A 28 -9.18 0.88 -6.00
N ALA A 29 -8.24 -0.05 -6.14
CA ALA A 29 -8.42 -1.43 -5.68
C ALA A 29 -8.62 -1.49 -4.16
N ILE A 30 -7.81 -0.75 -3.41
CA ILE A 30 -7.90 -0.67 -1.94
C ILE A 30 -9.20 0.03 -1.52
N GLU A 31 -9.54 1.16 -2.13
CA GLU A 31 -10.75 1.92 -1.81
C GLU A 31 -12.04 1.16 -2.12
N ALA A 32 -12.05 0.32 -3.16
CA ALA A 32 -13.19 -0.53 -3.48
C ALA A 32 -13.56 -1.49 -2.33
N TYR A 33 -12.58 -1.89 -1.52
CA TYR A 33 -12.81 -2.75 -0.35
C TYR A 33 -13.10 -1.95 0.92
N PHE A 34 -12.32 -0.90 1.19
CA PHE A 34 -12.38 -0.18 2.47
C PHE A 34 -13.27 1.08 2.47
N GLY A 35 -13.78 1.52 1.32
CA GLY A 35 -14.50 2.78 1.19
C GLY A 35 -13.60 4.02 1.34
N GLY A 36 -12.28 3.87 1.17
CA GLY A 36 -11.30 4.95 1.29
C GLY A 36 -10.01 4.52 1.99
N LEU A 37 -8.94 5.30 1.84
CA LEU A 37 -7.64 5.02 2.49
C LEU A 37 -7.68 5.15 4.03
N ARG A 38 -8.67 5.84 4.60
CA ARG A 38 -8.88 5.86 6.06
C ARG A 38 -9.30 4.48 6.58
N GLY A 39 -10.19 3.79 5.88
CA GLY A 39 -10.61 2.43 6.25
C GLY A 39 -9.45 1.43 6.16
N ALA A 40 -8.60 1.57 5.13
CA ALA A 40 -7.38 0.79 5.01
C ALA A 40 -6.42 1.01 6.21
N SER A 41 -6.24 2.26 6.64
CA SER A 41 -5.47 2.59 7.84
C SER A 41 -6.02 1.93 9.10
N GLN A 42 -7.34 1.98 9.29
CA GLN A 42 -7.99 1.37 10.44
C GLN A 42 -7.82 -0.15 10.44
N ALA A 43 -7.88 -0.80 9.28
CA ALA A 43 -7.66 -2.23 9.15
C ALA A 43 -6.23 -2.65 9.53
N VAL A 44 -5.22 -1.86 9.13
CA VAL A 44 -3.81 -2.06 9.55
C VAL A 44 -3.66 -1.87 11.06
N ASN A 45 -4.21 -0.80 11.63
CA ASN A 45 -4.15 -0.54 13.08
C ASN A 45 -4.89 -1.62 13.90
N ALA A 46 -5.94 -2.21 13.35
CA ALA A 46 -6.68 -3.30 13.96
C ALA A 46 -6.01 -4.67 13.78
N LEU A 47 -4.82 -4.74 13.18
CA LEU A 47 -4.11 -5.99 12.86
C LEU A 47 -4.99 -6.97 12.08
N SER A 48 -5.78 -6.46 11.14
CA SER A 48 -6.65 -7.29 10.30
C SER A 48 -5.83 -8.04 9.26
N VAL A 49 -5.81 -9.37 9.33
CA VAL A 49 -5.13 -10.24 8.34
C VAL A 49 -5.67 -9.98 6.94
N VAL A 50 -6.99 -10.06 6.77
CA VAL A 50 -7.66 -9.82 5.49
C VAL A 50 -7.42 -8.38 5.04
N GLY A 51 -7.47 -7.42 5.97
CA GLY A 51 -7.22 -6.03 5.67
C GLY A 51 -5.81 -5.79 5.10
N CYS A 52 -4.80 -6.37 5.73
CA CYS A 52 -3.42 -6.31 5.27
C CYS A 52 -3.26 -6.98 3.90
N ALA A 53 -3.87 -8.14 3.71
CA ALA A 53 -3.82 -8.88 2.45
C ALA A 53 -4.41 -8.09 1.27
N VAL A 54 -5.55 -7.42 1.46
CA VAL A 54 -6.16 -6.57 0.44
C VAL A 54 -5.24 -5.40 0.05
N ILE A 55 -4.56 -4.78 1.02
CA ILE A 55 -3.62 -3.68 0.76
C ILE A 55 -2.42 -4.17 -0.02
N ILE A 56 -1.85 -5.32 0.36
CA ILE A 56 -0.70 -5.94 -0.33
C ILE A 56 -1.09 -6.33 -1.76
N ALA A 57 -2.20 -7.05 -1.94
CA ALA A 57 -2.68 -7.45 -3.27
C ALA A 57 -2.97 -6.24 -4.16
N GLY A 58 -3.68 -5.23 -3.64
CA GLY A 58 -3.95 -4.00 -4.38
C GLY A 58 -2.69 -3.22 -4.74
N GLY A 59 -1.72 -3.14 -3.83
CA GLY A 59 -0.44 -2.47 -4.07
C GLY A 59 0.48 -3.21 -5.04
N ALA A 60 0.51 -4.53 -4.99
CA ALA A 60 1.26 -5.38 -5.91
C ALA A 60 0.56 -5.57 -7.26
N GLY A 61 -0.72 -5.19 -7.37
CA GLY A 61 -1.53 -5.37 -8.58
C GLY A 61 -1.94 -6.82 -8.83
N LEU A 62 -2.06 -7.62 -7.77
CA LEU A 62 -2.48 -9.02 -7.84
C LEU A 62 -4.00 -9.12 -8.03
N THR A 63 -4.44 -10.19 -8.70
CA THR A 63 -5.86 -10.48 -8.92
C THR A 63 -6.13 -11.98 -8.85
N GLY A 64 -7.40 -12.36 -8.65
CA GLY A 64 -7.80 -13.76 -8.59
C GLY A 64 -7.06 -14.56 -7.50
N LYS A 65 -6.64 -15.79 -7.83
CA LYS A 65 -6.04 -16.71 -6.86
C LYS A 65 -4.78 -16.16 -6.18
N ASP A 66 -4.00 -15.36 -6.89
CA ASP A 66 -2.77 -14.78 -6.34
C ASP A 66 -3.11 -13.74 -5.25
N ALA A 67 -4.19 -12.98 -5.43
CA ALA A 67 -4.68 -12.06 -4.39
C ALA A 67 -5.29 -12.82 -3.19
N ASP A 68 -6.01 -13.91 -3.46
CA ASP A 68 -6.64 -14.72 -2.41
C ASP A 68 -5.60 -15.41 -1.51
N ALA A 69 -4.45 -15.82 -2.06
CA ALA A 69 -3.39 -16.49 -1.33
C ALA A 69 -2.70 -15.60 -0.28
N VAL A 70 -2.68 -14.28 -0.49
CA VAL A 70 -1.96 -13.33 0.39
C VAL A 70 -2.47 -13.38 1.83
N ALA A 71 -3.76 -13.63 2.05
CA ALA A 71 -4.32 -13.69 3.40
C ALA A 71 -3.71 -14.82 4.24
N GLU A 72 -3.52 -16.00 3.64
CA GLU A 72 -2.85 -17.11 4.31
C GLU A 72 -1.38 -16.77 4.58
N GLN A 73 -0.69 -16.13 3.64
CA GLN A 73 0.70 -15.73 3.82
C GLN A 73 0.87 -14.69 4.94
N VAL A 74 -0.01 -13.71 5.03
CA VAL A 74 -0.02 -12.73 6.15
C VAL A 74 -0.27 -13.43 7.47
N TRP A 75 -1.14 -14.45 7.50
CA TRP A 75 -1.38 -15.25 8.70
C TRP A 75 -0.12 -16.02 9.13
N GLN A 76 0.53 -16.72 8.19
CA GLN A 76 1.75 -17.51 8.46
C GLN A 76 2.94 -16.64 8.86
N ALA A 77 3.14 -15.49 8.20
CA ALA A 77 4.20 -14.54 8.54
C ALA A 77 3.92 -13.78 9.86
N GLY A 78 2.66 -13.68 10.26
CA GLY A 78 2.23 -12.91 11.42
C GLY A 78 1.83 -11.49 11.03
N VAL A 79 0.58 -11.14 11.35
CA VAL A 79 -0.03 -9.87 10.92
C VAL A 79 0.65 -8.62 11.49
N VAL A 80 1.32 -8.72 12.64
CA VAL A 80 2.08 -7.59 13.22
C VAL A 80 3.23 -7.19 12.30
N GLU A 81 3.98 -8.17 11.78
CA GLU A 81 5.10 -7.93 10.89
C GLU A 81 4.65 -7.30 9.57
N ALA A 82 3.57 -7.81 8.98
CA ALA A 82 2.97 -7.23 7.77
C ALA A 82 2.46 -5.79 8.02
N SER A 83 1.78 -5.56 9.16
CA SER A 83 1.19 -4.26 9.49
C SER A 83 2.24 -3.16 9.65
N VAL A 84 3.38 -3.46 10.28
CA VAL A 84 4.48 -2.50 10.45
C VAL A 84 5.01 -2.04 9.10
N GLN A 85 5.24 -2.97 8.17
CA GLN A 85 5.73 -2.67 6.83
C GLN A 85 4.70 -1.88 5.99
N LEU A 86 3.41 -2.23 6.12
CA LEU A 86 2.32 -1.56 5.39
C LEU A 86 2.13 -0.09 5.75
N ASN A 87 2.55 0.36 6.94
CA ASN A 87 2.48 1.77 7.31
C ASN A 87 3.29 2.66 6.36
N ALA A 88 4.47 2.21 5.92
CA ALA A 88 5.28 2.95 4.95
C ALA A 88 4.55 3.10 3.61
N TYR A 89 3.86 2.03 3.18
CA TYR A 89 3.10 2.05 1.94
C TYR A 89 1.87 2.95 2.03
N LEU A 90 1.13 2.94 3.15
CA LEU A 90 0.02 3.87 3.38
C LEU A 90 0.48 5.34 3.32
N VAL A 91 1.64 5.67 3.89
CA VAL A 91 2.24 7.02 3.77
C VAL A 91 2.51 7.38 2.31
N ALA A 92 3.05 6.45 1.52
CA ALA A 92 3.26 6.67 0.10
C ALA A 92 1.94 6.90 -0.66
N LEU A 93 0.85 6.22 -0.28
CA LEU A 93 -0.48 6.45 -0.85
C LEU A 93 -1.11 7.79 -0.41
N TYR A 94 -0.86 8.24 0.82
CA TYR A 94 -1.33 9.55 1.29
C TYR A 94 -0.63 10.71 0.59
N ASN A 95 0.63 10.52 0.19
CA ASN A 95 1.42 11.52 -0.52
C ASN A 95 2.25 10.91 -1.66
N PRO A 96 1.63 10.55 -2.80
CA PRO A 96 2.31 9.90 -3.92
C PRO A 96 3.24 10.85 -4.69
N LYS A 97 3.30 12.14 -4.34
CA LYS A 97 4.25 13.11 -4.91
C LYS A 97 5.65 13.01 -4.27
N GLY A 98 5.79 12.28 -3.16
CA GLY A 98 7.02 12.25 -2.37
C GLY A 98 7.37 13.62 -1.75
N GLU A 99 8.63 13.82 -1.37
CA GLU A 99 9.12 15.07 -0.76
C GLU A 99 9.47 16.20 -1.77
N SER A 100 9.14 16.08 -3.05
CA SER A 100 9.44 17.14 -4.05
C SER A 100 8.40 18.26 -4.00
N ALA A 101 8.69 19.55 -3.88
CA ALA A 101 9.92 20.32 -3.67
C ALA A 101 9.51 21.59 -2.88
N GLY A 102 10.43 22.17 -2.10
CA GLY A 102 10.18 23.45 -1.44
C GLY A 102 9.60 24.48 -2.44
N LYS A 103 8.38 24.94 -2.14
CA LYS A 103 7.64 26.07 -2.72
C LYS A 103 8.23 26.64 -4.03
N ASP A 104 7.63 26.32 -5.17
CA ASP A 104 7.54 27.34 -6.21
C ASP A 104 6.68 28.48 -5.65
N GLN A 105 7.33 29.53 -5.13
CA GLN A 105 6.62 30.78 -4.85
C GLN A 105 5.90 31.19 -6.12
N PRO A 106 4.62 31.58 -6.06
CA PRO A 106 3.94 32.13 -7.22
C PRO A 106 4.78 33.28 -7.74
N ALA A 107 5.12 33.26 -9.03
CA ALA A 107 5.85 34.34 -9.67
C ALA A 107 5.14 35.65 -9.33
N LYS A 108 5.88 36.60 -8.74
CA LYS A 108 5.35 37.93 -8.45
C LYS A 108 4.79 38.51 -9.75
N ALA A 109 3.52 38.88 -9.71
CA ALA A 109 2.82 39.59 -10.78
C ALA A 109 3.45 40.96 -11.04
#